data_AF-A0A927IJ84-F1
#
_entry.id   AF-A0A927IJ84-F1
#
_cell.length_a   1.000
_cell.length_b   1.000
_cell.length_c   1.000
_cell.angle_alpha   90.00
_cell.angle_beta   90.00
_cell.angle_gamma   90.00
#
_symmetry.space_group_name_H-M   'P 1'
#
loop_
_entity.id
_entity.type
_entity.pdbx_description
1 polymer ?
#
loop_
_entity_poly.entity_id
_entity_poly.type
_entity_poly.pdbx_seq_one_letter_code
_entity_poly.pdbx_strand_id
1 'polypeptide(L)'
;MKRYISVIQALLIIALTSCGDVTCDEDSEAVASARALTPERLERLYAQMAELVEKVKKEEVYIEYSVYDDGIPEEFEDIGAISIEPVRGIPSIRLDGCFDHHIDLLFVGIGIIEPSSSEKQILLIWGEHSTAGEEVLWKENIGANQAELTTPDAARPTS
;
A
#
# COMPACT_ATOMS: atom_id res chain seq x y z
N MET A 1 8.96 -49.90 -14.38
CA MET A 1 8.19 -48.71 -14.81
C MET A 1 7.03 -48.34 -13.88
N LYS A 2 6.14 -49.25 -13.46
CA LYS A 2 5.00 -48.93 -12.56
C LYS A 2 5.37 -48.30 -11.20
N ARG A 3 6.54 -48.62 -10.63
CA ARG A 3 6.99 -48.07 -9.32
C ARG A 3 7.46 -46.62 -9.37
N TYR A 4 7.95 -46.15 -10.52
CA TYR A 4 8.43 -44.76 -10.66
C TYR A 4 7.29 -43.77 -10.89
N ILE A 5 6.20 -44.21 -11.52
CA ILE A 5 5.00 -43.39 -11.75
C ILE A 5 4.35 -42.99 -10.41
N SER A 6 4.29 -43.90 -9.43
CA SER A 6 3.73 -43.60 -8.10
C SER A 6 4.58 -42.61 -7.30
N VAL A 7 5.91 -42.60 -7.47
CA VAL A 7 6.80 -41.66 -6.77
C VAL A 7 6.68 -40.26 -7.34
N ILE A 8 6.56 -40.14 -8.67
CA ILE A 8 6.35 -38.85 -9.35
C ILE A 8 4.99 -38.26 -9.00
N GLN A 9 3.93 -39.09 -8.91
CA GLN A 9 2.61 -38.63 -8.48
C GLN A 9 2.59 -38.14 -7.02
N ALA A 10 3.30 -38.81 -6.11
CA ALA A 10 3.39 -38.38 -4.72
C ALA A 10 4.17 -37.06 -4.57
N LEU A 11 5.24 -36.86 -5.34
CA LEU A 11 5.99 -35.60 -5.37
C LEU A 11 5.16 -34.45 -5.93
N LEU A 12 4.31 -34.70 -6.94
CA LEU A 12 3.43 -33.67 -7.51
C LEU A 12 2.33 -33.23 -6.51
N ILE A 13 1.84 -34.16 -5.67
CA ILE A 13 0.81 -33.86 -4.65
C ILE A 13 1.41 -33.06 -3.49
N ILE A 14 2.65 -33.36 -3.07
CA ILE A 14 3.34 -32.60 -2.01
C ILE A 14 3.70 -31.19 -2.47
N ALA A 15 4.00 -31.00 -3.77
CA ALA A 15 4.25 -29.68 -4.33
C ALA A 15 2.99 -28.79 -4.40
N LEU A 16 1.78 -29.39 -4.40
CA LEU A 16 0.52 -28.64 -4.43
C LEU A 16 0.02 -28.23 -3.03
N THR A 17 0.59 -28.77 -1.96
CA THR A 17 0.20 -28.46 -0.57
C THR A 17 1.10 -27.44 0.10
N SER A 18 2.02 -26.78 -0.62
CA SER A 18 2.96 -25.82 -0.03
C SER A 18 2.55 -24.35 -0.15
N CYS A 19 1.33 -24.05 -0.59
CA CYS A 19 0.73 -22.76 -0.21
C CYS A 19 0.24 -22.96 1.23
N GLY A 20 1.14 -22.76 2.19
CA GLY A 20 0.79 -22.69 3.61
C GLY A 20 -0.28 -21.62 3.82
N ASP A 21 -1.00 -21.72 4.94
CA ASP A 21 -2.07 -20.83 5.38
C ASP A 21 -1.61 -19.36 5.49
N VAL A 22 -1.34 -18.69 4.36
CA VAL A 22 -1.18 -17.24 4.30
C VAL A 22 -2.60 -16.68 4.41
N THR A 23 -3.06 -16.52 5.64
CA THR A 23 -4.33 -15.88 5.94
C THR A 23 -4.16 -14.39 5.63
N CYS A 24 -4.57 -13.95 4.45
CA CYS A 24 -4.65 -12.53 4.11
C CYS A 24 -5.93 -11.91 4.68
N ASP A 25 -6.35 -12.37 5.86
CA ASP A 25 -7.55 -11.94 6.57
C ASP A 25 -7.25 -10.75 7.48
N GLU A 26 -8.31 -10.16 8.04
CA GLU A 26 -8.23 -9.02 8.96
C GLU A 26 -7.34 -9.29 10.20
N ASP A 27 -7.32 -10.54 10.65
CA ASP A 27 -6.62 -10.95 11.87
C ASP A 27 -5.15 -11.35 11.63
N SER A 28 -4.63 -11.12 10.41
CA SER A 28 -3.25 -11.45 10.03
C SER A 28 -2.20 -10.59 10.73
N GLU A 29 -0.98 -11.13 10.84
CA GLU A 29 0.16 -10.40 11.41
C GLU A 29 0.52 -9.15 10.57
N ALA A 30 0.38 -9.23 9.25
CA ALA A 30 0.63 -8.09 8.36
C ALA A 30 -0.39 -6.96 8.58
N VAL A 31 -1.68 -7.26 8.72
CA VAL A 31 -2.70 -6.25 9.06
C VAL A 31 -2.43 -5.63 10.44
N ALA A 32 -2.13 -6.47 11.45
CA ALA A 32 -1.80 -5.99 12.78
C ALA A 32 -0.56 -5.09 12.80
N SER A 33 0.48 -5.45 12.04
CA SER A 33 1.72 -4.67 11.92
C SER A 33 1.49 -3.33 11.21
N ALA A 34 0.69 -3.32 10.14
CA ALA A 34 0.30 -2.09 9.44
C ALA A 34 -0.49 -1.14 10.36
N ARG A 35 -1.44 -1.66 11.14
CA ARG A 35 -2.22 -0.90 12.12
C ARG A 35 -1.36 -0.35 13.27
N ALA A 36 -0.25 -1.02 13.60
CA ALA A 36 0.65 -0.62 14.66
C ALA A 36 1.59 0.54 14.26
N LEU A 37 1.62 0.94 12.99
CA LEU A 37 2.43 2.07 12.52
C LEU A 37 1.98 3.37 13.18
N THR A 38 2.94 4.18 13.64
CA THR A 38 2.61 5.47 14.25
C THR A 38 2.16 6.47 13.18
N PRO A 39 1.36 7.49 13.54
CA PRO A 39 0.95 8.54 12.62
C PRO A 39 2.13 9.20 11.89
N GLU A 40 3.25 9.44 12.60
CA GLU A 40 4.45 10.05 12.03
C GLU A 40 5.15 9.11 11.03
N ARG A 41 5.09 7.78 11.26
CA ARG A 41 5.65 6.81 10.31
C ARG A 41 4.79 6.73 9.06
N LEU A 42 3.46 6.74 9.21
CA LEU A 42 2.51 6.74 8.10
C LEU A 42 2.66 8.00 7.23
N GLU A 43 2.80 9.18 7.85
CA GLU A 43 3.07 10.42 7.12
C GLU A 43 4.39 10.35 6.34
N ARG A 44 5.47 9.87 6.97
CA ARG A 44 6.76 9.66 6.28
C ARG A 44 6.64 8.66 5.14
N LEU A 45 5.89 7.57 5.35
CA LEU A 45 5.68 6.53 4.34
C LEU A 45 4.98 7.11 3.11
N TYR A 46 3.98 7.96 3.32
CA TYR A 46 3.31 8.67 2.23
C TYR A 46 4.27 9.57 1.46
N ALA A 47 5.10 10.34 2.16
CA ALA A 47 6.09 11.22 1.53
C ALA A 47 7.14 10.43 0.72
N GLN A 48 7.62 9.30 1.23
CA GLN A 48 8.56 8.41 0.55
C GLN A 48 7.96 7.83 -0.74
N MET A 49 6.71 7.35 -0.67
CA MET A 49 6.01 6.87 -1.88
C MET A 49 5.82 8.01 -2.89
N ALA A 50 5.45 9.21 -2.44
CA ALA A 50 5.32 10.37 -3.33
C ALA A 50 6.63 10.73 -4.04
N GLU A 51 7.75 10.70 -3.33
CA GLU A 51 9.08 10.92 -3.90
C GLU A 51 9.44 9.84 -4.93
N LEU A 52 9.15 8.58 -4.63
CA LEU A 52 9.36 7.46 -5.55
C LEU A 52 8.54 7.62 -6.83
N VAL A 53 7.25 7.95 -6.70
CA VAL A 53 6.36 8.23 -7.85
C VAL A 53 6.95 9.34 -8.73
N GLU A 54 7.42 10.44 -8.13
CA GLU A 54 8.01 11.56 -8.88
C GLU A 54 9.34 11.21 -9.55
N LYS A 55 10.16 10.36 -8.92
CA LYS A 55 11.38 9.84 -9.52
C LYS A 55 11.07 9.00 -10.75
N VAL A 56 10.17 8.03 -10.61
CA VAL A 56 9.76 7.13 -11.69
C VAL A 56 9.12 7.89 -12.86
N LYS A 57 8.29 8.90 -12.57
CA LYS A 57 7.74 9.83 -13.58
C LYS A 57 8.82 10.51 -14.41
N LYS A 58 9.86 11.05 -13.76
CA LYS A 58 10.95 11.78 -14.44
C LYS A 58 11.79 10.88 -15.33
N GLU A 59 11.93 9.63 -14.95
CA GLU A 59 12.73 8.65 -15.69
C GLU A 59 11.93 8.02 -16.86
N GLU A 60 10.62 8.26 -16.96
CA GLU A 60 9.71 7.64 -17.94
C GLU A 60 9.75 6.09 -17.91
N VAL A 61 10.17 5.51 -16.78
CA VAL A 61 10.27 4.05 -16.62
C VAL A 61 9.04 3.55 -15.87
N TYR A 62 8.52 2.39 -16.27
CA TYR A 62 7.58 1.65 -15.43
C TYR A 62 8.38 0.69 -14.57
N ILE A 63 8.54 1.00 -13.29
CA ILE A 63 9.31 0.18 -12.34
C ILE A 63 8.34 -0.48 -11.37
N GLU A 64 8.55 -1.77 -11.14
CA GLU A 64 7.94 -2.58 -10.09
C GLU A 64 9.10 -3.10 -9.24
N TYR A 65 9.07 -2.87 -7.92
CA TYR A 65 10.10 -3.37 -7.02
C TYR A 65 9.55 -4.58 -6.28
N SER A 66 10.10 -5.76 -6.56
CA SER A 66 9.78 -6.97 -5.81
C SER A 66 11.01 -7.46 -5.06
N VAL A 67 10.81 -8.23 -3.98
CA VAL A 67 11.92 -8.90 -3.26
C VAL A 67 12.77 -9.80 -4.19
N TYR A 68 12.22 -10.22 -5.33
CA TYR A 68 12.87 -11.13 -6.27
C TYR A 68 13.60 -10.46 -7.44
N ASP A 69 13.15 -9.27 -7.88
CA ASP A 69 13.68 -8.61 -9.07
C ASP A 69 14.75 -7.57 -8.74
N ASP A 70 14.35 -6.49 -8.07
CA ASP A 70 15.20 -5.30 -7.87
C ASP A 70 15.46 -4.97 -6.39
N GLY A 71 14.86 -5.74 -5.48
CA GLY A 71 14.92 -5.50 -4.04
C GLY A 71 14.03 -4.34 -3.60
N ILE A 72 13.64 -4.36 -2.33
CA ILE A 72 12.85 -3.30 -1.72
C ILE A 72 13.80 -2.17 -1.32
N PRO A 73 13.51 -0.89 -1.64
CA PRO A 73 14.33 0.22 -1.17
C PRO A 73 14.40 0.27 0.36
N GLU A 74 15.59 0.63 0.89
CA GLU A 74 15.88 0.59 2.34
C GLU A 74 14.83 1.33 3.19
N GLU A 75 14.26 2.40 2.65
CA GLU A 75 13.27 3.24 3.33
C GLU A 75 11.89 2.57 3.53
N PHE A 76 11.65 1.41 2.91
CA PHE A 76 10.44 0.59 3.04
C PHE A 76 10.69 -0.77 3.69
N GLU A 77 11.95 -1.12 4.01
CA GLU A 77 12.27 -2.45 4.58
C GLU A 77 11.63 -2.66 5.96
N ASP A 78 11.44 -1.59 6.74
CA ASP A 78 10.93 -1.65 8.11
C ASP A 78 9.47 -2.07 8.22
N ILE A 79 8.68 -1.92 7.15
CA ILE A 79 7.25 -2.26 7.13
C ILE A 79 6.97 -3.67 6.60
N GLY A 80 8.00 -4.44 6.26
CA GLY A 80 7.85 -5.81 5.74
C GLY A 80 7.26 -5.86 4.33
N ALA A 81 7.56 -4.87 3.49
CA ALA A 81 7.10 -4.86 2.09
C ALA A 81 7.66 -6.05 1.30
N ILE A 82 6.81 -6.69 0.48
CA ILE A 82 7.20 -7.76 -0.45
C ILE A 82 7.20 -7.31 -1.91
N SER A 83 6.40 -6.28 -2.23
CA SER A 83 6.39 -5.62 -3.54
C SER A 83 5.96 -4.15 -3.40
N ILE A 84 6.43 -3.29 -4.30
CA ILE A 84 6.07 -1.88 -4.40
C ILE A 84 5.77 -1.54 -5.86
N GLU A 85 4.57 -1.00 -6.10
CA GLU A 85 4.09 -0.59 -7.41
C GLU A 85 3.83 0.93 -7.41
N PRO A 86 4.80 1.78 -7.79
CA PRO A 86 4.63 3.24 -7.73
C PRO A 86 3.76 3.80 -8.86
N VAL A 87 3.48 3.04 -9.93
CA VAL A 87 2.96 3.62 -11.18
C VAL A 87 1.79 2.89 -11.83
N ARG A 88 1.43 1.68 -11.38
CA ARG A 88 0.27 0.95 -11.90
C ARG A 88 -0.99 1.32 -11.13
N GLY A 89 -1.86 2.12 -11.74
CA GLY A 89 -3.14 2.49 -11.12
C GLY A 89 -2.94 3.40 -9.90
N ILE A 90 -3.29 2.91 -8.71
CA ILE A 90 -3.04 3.59 -7.43
C ILE A 90 -1.71 3.07 -6.89
N PRO A 91 -0.75 3.94 -6.54
CA PRO A 91 0.52 3.49 -5.98
C PRO A 91 0.28 2.61 -4.75
N SER A 92 0.99 1.48 -4.67
CA SER A 92 0.75 0.48 -3.64
C SER A 92 2.02 -0.17 -3.11
N ILE A 93 1.92 -0.69 -1.89
CA ILE A 93 2.91 -1.57 -1.28
C ILE A 93 2.19 -2.84 -0.84
N ARG A 94 2.64 -4.00 -1.31
CA ARG A 94 2.17 -5.29 -0.81
C ARG A 94 2.96 -5.70 0.42
N LEU A 95 2.25 -6.05 1.48
CA LEU A 95 2.82 -6.54 2.74
C LEU A 95 2.81 -8.06 2.83
N ASP A 96 1.77 -8.70 2.29
CA ASP A 96 1.66 -10.16 2.26
C ASP A 96 0.69 -10.62 1.15
N GLY A 97 0.72 -11.91 0.85
CA GLY A 97 -0.25 -12.59 0.02
C GLY A 97 0.23 -13.01 -1.38
N CYS A 98 -0.67 -13.65 -2.11
CA CYS A 98 -0.40 -14.24 -3.41
C CYS A 98 -1.63 -14.09 -4.34
N PHE A 99 -1.37 -13.74 -5.60
CA PHE A 99 -2.41 -13.53 -6.63
C PHE A 99 -3.51 -12.54 -6.21
N ASP A 100 -4.73 -13.01 -6.06
CA ASP A 100 -5.95 -12.27 -5.75
C ASP A 100 -6.23 -12.14 -4.25
N HIS A 101 -5.40 -12.76 -3.41
CA HIS A 101 -5.51 -12.71 -1.96
C HIS A 101 -4.26 -12.01 -1.39
N HIS A 102 -4.41 -10.75 -1.01
CA HIS A 102 -3.27 -9.91 -0.64
C HIS A 102 -3.60 -8.84 0.38
N ILE A 103 -2.56 -8.41 1.11
CA ILE A 103 -2.62 -7.29 2.04
C ILE A 103 -1.79 -6.16 1.46
N ASP A 104 -2.45 -5.08 1.08
CA ASP A 104 -1.84 -3.95 0.38
C ASP A 104 -2.08 -2.63 1.14
N LEU A 105 -1.07 -1.76 1.12
CA LEU A 105 -1.19 -0.35 1.44
C LEU A 105 -1.38 0.43 0.14
N LEU A 106 -2.50 1.13 -0.03
CA LEU A 106 -2.76 2.00 -1.18
C LEU A 106 -2.57 3.47 -0.82
N PHE A 107 -1.92 4.21 -1.70
CA PHE A 107 -1.58 5.62 -1.48
C PHE A 107 -2.44 6.53 -2.36
N VAL A 108 -3.58 6.96 -1.81
CA VAL A 108 -4.55 7.80 -2.51
C VAL A 108 -4.09 9.26 -2.47
N GLY A 109 -4.29 9.99 -3.58
CA GLY A 109 -3.89 11.40 -3.71
C GLY A 109 -2.49 11.60 -4.30
N ILE A 110 -1.78 10.52 -4.62
CA ILE A 110 -0.55 10.49 -5.42
C ILE A 110 -0.69 9.47 -6.55
N GLY A 111 -0.01 9.71 -7.67
CA GLY A 111 -0.10 8.85 -8.87
C GLY A 111 0.27 9.57 -10.16
N ILE A 112 0.39 8.82 -11.26
CA ILE A 112 0.64 9.36 -12.60
C ILE A 112 -0.65 9.85 -13.25
N ILE A 113 -1.72 9.06 -13.13
CA ILE A 113 -3.04 9.44 -13.59
C ILE A 113 -3.56 10.44 -12.55
N GLU A 114 -3.83 11.68 -13.00
CA GLU A 114 -4.07 12.88 -12.18
C GLU A 114 -4.58 12.60 -10.76
N PRO A 115 -3.94 13.15 -9.71
CA PRO A 115 -4.43 13.04 -8.35
C PRO A 115 -5.80 13.73 -8.23
N SER A 116 -6.85 12.97 -8.50
CA SER A 116 -8.24 13.45 -8.55
C SER A 116 -8.84 13.63 -7.16
N SER A 117 -8.09 13.30 -6.11
CA SER A 117 -8.49 13.41 -4.72
C SER A 117 -7.95 14.68 -4.10
N SER A 118 -8.84 15.48 -3.51
CA SER A 118 -8.50 16.59 -2.61
C SER A 118 -7.94 16.14 -1.25
N GLU A 119 -7.74 14.83 -1.09
CA GLU A 119 -7.35 14.17 0.15
C GLU A 119 -6.16 13.23 -0.11
N LYS A 120 -5.16 13.28 0.77
CA LYS A 120 -4.08 12.30 0.80
C LYS A 120 -4.43 11.23 1.80
N GLN A 121 -4.31 9.96 1.44
CA GLN A 121 -4.65 8.86 2.35
C GLN A 121 -3.74 7.64 2.16
N ILE A 122 -3.56 6.88 3.23
CA ILE A 122 -3.07 5.51 3.19
C ILE A 122 -4.24 4.60 3.56
N LEU A 123 -4.65 3.75 2.62
CA LEU A 123 -5.66 2.70 2.84
C LEU A 123 -4.96 1.37 3.04
N LEU A 124 -5.36 0.62 4.04
CA LEU A 124 -5.03 -0.78 4.21
C LEU A 124 -6.16 -1.63 3.63
N ILE A 125 -5.83 -2.57 2.75
CA ILE A 125 -6.78 -3.52 2.16
C ILE A 125 -6.28 -4.93 2.42
N TRP A 126 -7.19 -5.84 2.75
CA TRP A 126 -6.90 -7.27 2.94
C TRP A 126 -8.04 -8.11 2.36
N GLY A 127 -7.82 -9.41 2.16
CA GLY A 127 -8.81 -10.35 1.64
C GLY A 127 -8.78 -10.51 0.12
N GLU A 128 -9.71 -11.33 -0.38
CA GLU A 128 -9.91 -11.59 -1.81
C GLU A 128 -10.84 -10.52 -2.39
N HIS A 129 -10.64 -10.05 -3.62
CA HIS A 129 -11.41 -8.99 -4.28
C HIS A 129 -12.88 -8.77 -3.83
N SER A 130 -13.67 -9.84 -3.72
CA SER A 130 -15.12 -9.76 -3.38
C SER A 130 -15.42 -9.75 -1.88
N THR A 131 -14.47 -10.13 -1.04
CA THR A 131 -14.54 -10.16 0.43
C THR A 131 -13.57 -9.19 1.09
N ALA A 132 -12.91 -8.35 0.29
CA ALA A 132 -11.86 -7.48 0.76
C ALA A 132 -12.36 -6.49 1.82
N GLY A 133 -11.64 -6.41 2.94
CA GLY A 133 -11.82 -5.37 3.94
C GLY A 133 -10.94 -4.16 3.61
N GLU A 134 -11.37 -2.97 4.03
CA GLU A 134 -10.61 -1.73 3.86
C GLU A 134 -10.62 -0.88 5.13
N GLU A 135 -9.50 -0.21 5.42
CA GLU A 135 -9.35 0.71 6.55
C GLU A 135 -8.46 1.90 6.18
N VAL A 136 -8.85 3.12 6.58
CA VAL A 136 -8.01 4.30 6.44
C VAL A 136 -7.03 4.36 7.60
N LEU A 137 -5.74 4.14 7.34
CA LEU A 137 -4.69 4.26 8.37
C LEU A 137 -4.24 5.70 8.59
N TRP A 138 -4.23 6.51 7.53
CA TRP A 138 -3.80 7.91 7.59
C TRP A 138 -4.55 8.75 6.57
N LYS A 139 -4.84 10.01 6.92
CA LYS A 139 -5.53 10.97 6.04
C LYS A 139 -5.11 12.41 6.33
N GLU A 140 -4.86 13.17 5.27
CA GLU A 140 -4.66 14.62 5.30
C GLU A 140 -5.64 15.33 4.35
N ASN A 141 -6.38 16.30 4.89
CA ASN A 141 -7.31 17.13 4.12
C ASN A 141 -6.57 18.35 3.57
N ILE A 142 -6.36 18.40 2.24
CA ILE A 142 -5.64 19.52 1.61
C ILE A 142 -6.52 20.80 1.57
N GLY A 143 -7.84 20.68 1.73
CA GLY A 143 -8.81 21.77 1.55
C GLY A 143 -9.21 22.60 2.78
N ALA A 144 -8.79 22.25 4.01
CA ALA A 144 -9.33 22.90 5.22
C ALA A 144 -8.59 24.19 5.64
N ASN A 145 -7.37 24.43 5.16
CA ASN A 145 -6.52 25.53 5.65
C ASN A 145 -6.73 26.89 4.95
N GLN A 146 -7.75 27.06 4.11
CA GLN A 146 -8.03 28.35 3.43
C GLN A 146 -9.29 29.08 3.93
N ALA A 147 -10.05 28.53 4.88
CA ALA A 147 -11.31 29.14 5.32
C ALA A 147 -11.22 30.02 6.58
N GLU A 148 -10.12 30.04 7.33
CA GLU A 148 -10.06 30.70 8.66
C GLU A 148 -9.36 32.08 8.69
N LEU A 149 -9.02 32.65 7.53
CA LEU A 149 -8.31 33.94 7.44
C LEU A 149 -9.04 35.02 6.65
N THR A 150 -10.37 35.11 6.79
CA THR A 150 -11.13 36.30 6.37
C THR A 150 -12.28 36.61 7.34
N THR A 151 -11.98 36.86 8.61
CA THR A 151 -12.91 37.69 9.41
C THR A 151 -12.48 39.14 9.22
N PRO A 152 -13.19 39.97 8.43
CA PRO A 152 -12.91 41.39 8.37
C PRO A 152 -13.18 42.00 9.74
N ASP A 153 -12.18 42.70 10.27
CA ASP A 153 -12.20 43.50 11.49
C ASP A 153 -13.33 44.54 11.40
N ALA A 154 -14.48 44.19 11.96
CA ALA A 154 -15.67 45.04 11.97
C ALA A 154 -15.49 46.14 13.02
N ALA A 155 -14.97 47.27 12.54
CA ALA A 155 -15.38 48.63 12.88
C ALA A 155 -15.64 48.95 14.37
N ARG A 156 -14.63 49.59 14.96
CA ARG A 156 -14.74 50.40 16.19
C ARG A 156 -15.68 51.59 15.95
N PRO A 157 -16.80 51.75 16.68
CA PRO A 157 -17.55 53.00 16.65
C PRO A 157 -16.82 54.04 17.50
N THR A 158 -16.47 55.16 16.87
CA THR A 158 -16.11 56.41 17.56
C THR A 158 -17.38 57.09 18.04
N SER A 159 -17.49 57.30 19.35
CA SER A 159 -18.33 58.33 19.97
C SER A 159 -17.79 58.65 21.34
#